data_AF-A0A0A1GZA4-F1
#
_entry.id   AF-A0A0A1GZA4-F1
#
_cell.length_a   1.000
_cell.length_b   1.000
_cell.length_c   1.000
_cell.angle_alpha   90.00
_cell.angle_beta   90.00
_cell.angle_gamma   90.00
#
_symmetry.space_group_name_H-M   'P 1'
#
loop_
_entity.id
_entity.type
_entity.pdbx_description
1 polymer ?
#
loop_
_entity_poly.entity_id
_entity_poly.type
_entity_poly.pdbx_seq_one_letter_code
_entity_poly.pdbx_strand_id
1 'polypeptide(L)'
;MFFCIFNVASWRCFFENSYSGNYKDTLARANSERDNQDYPELNMQVPDLSQYDTVYLGYSIWAMTLSHPMRSFLSTYGDQLSDKQIAPFMTQGGYGQGDSVEQIRSILKQKGANNNTFTRALVVDGNKVDQADKRVDEWTSQVN
;
A
#
# COMPACT_ATOMS: atom_id res chain seq x y z
N MET A 1 1.23 9.04 -5.80
CA MET A 1 0.64 9.47 -4.51
C MET A 1 0.25 8.19 -3.78
N PHE A 2 0.63 8.01 -2.51
CA PHE A 2 0.45 6.76 -1.75
C PHE A 2 -0.45 7.03 -0.55
N PHE A 3 -1.40 6.13 -0.26
CA PHE A 3 -2.44 6.35 0.74
C PHE A 3 -2.66 5.13 1.62
N CYS A 4 -2.86 5.36 2.91
CA CYS A 4 -3.46 4.40 3.82
C CYS A 4 -4.79 4.99 4.28
N ILE A 5 -5.89 4.27 4.14
CA ILE A 5 -7.22 4.74 4.55
C ILE A 5 -7.73 3.81 5.65
N PHE A 6 -8.14 4.35 6.78
CA PHE A 6 -8.67 3.62 7.93
C PHE A 6 -10.11 4.04 8.15
N ASN A 7 -11.06 3.27 7.60
CA ASN A 7 -12.53 3.32 7.74
C ASN A 7 -13.26 4.66 7.50
N VAL A 8 -12.63 5.82 7.75
CA VAL A 8 -13.06 7.20 7.43
C VAL A 8 -11.91 8.22 7.56
N ALA A 9 -10.72 7.83 8.05
CA ALA A 9 -9.53 8.67 8.11
C ALA A 9 -8.54 8.31 6.99
N SER A 10 -8.20 9.28 6.14
CA SER A 10 -7.21 9.10 5.06
C SER A 10 -5.86 9.68 5.48
N TRP A 11 -4.82 8.85 5.40
CA TRP A 11 -3.45 9.22 5.69
C TRP A 11 -2.60 9.07 4.45
N ARG A 12 -1.96 10.16 4.06
CA ARG A 12 -0.97 10.14 2.99
C ARG A 12 0.40 9.88 3.62
N CYS A 13 1.15 8.94 3.04
CA CYS A 13 2.53 8.75 3.47
C CYS A 13 3.37 9.96 3.05
N PHE A 14 4.00 10.60 4.05
CA PHE A 14 5.03 11.60 3.87
C PHE A 14 6.39 10.96 4.14
N PHE A 15 7.41 11.36 3.38
CA PHE A 15 8.76 10.82 3.46
C PHE A 15 9.74 11.98 3.64
N GLU A 16 10.79 11.79 4.44
CA GLU A 16 11.80 12.83 4.67
C GLU A 16 12.46 13.27 3.36
N ASN A 17 12.71 12.31 2.46
CA ASN A 17 13.16 12.58 1.09
C ASN A 17 12.07 12.17 0.09
N SER A 18 11.28 13.13 -0.38
CA SER A 18 10.18 12.89 -1.32
C SER A 18 10.68 12.44 -2.70
N TYR A 19 9.92 11.57 -3.38
CA TYR A 19 10.23 11.18 -4.76
C TYR A 19 10.08 12.37 -5.71
N SER A 20 10.95 12.42 -6.73
CA SER A 20 10.88 13.41 -7.79
C SER A 20 9.55 13.31 -8.55
N GLY A 21 9.03 14.43 -9.04
CA GLY A 21 7.92 14.42 -9.99
C GLY A 21 8.31 13.84 -11.36
N ASN A 22 9.62 13.73 -11.64
CA ASN A 22 10.13 13.14 -12.86
C ASN A 22 10.13 11.60 -12.76
N TYR A 23 9.56 10.95 -13.76
CA TYR A 23 9.48 9.50 -13.84
C TYR A 23 10.85 8.81 -13.85
N LYS A 24 11.81 9.31 -14.64
CA LYS A 24 13.14 8.69 -14.78
C LYS A 24 13.92 8.75 -13.47
N ASP A 25 13.86 9.88 -12.78
CA ASP A 25 14.53 10.06 -11.48
C ASP A 25 13.92 9.13 -10.42
N THR A 26 12.58 9.05 -10.38
CA THR A 26 11.86 8.14 -9.48
C THR A 26 12.20 6.68 -9.78
N LEU A 27 12.27 6.30 -11.05
CA LEU A 27 12.65 4.95 -11.46
C LEU A 27 14.09 4.62 -11.07
N ALA A 28 15.03 5.53 -11.31
CA ALA A 28 16.44 5.36 -10.93
C ALA A 28 16.59 5.18 -9.41
N ARG A 29 15.92 6.04 -8.63
CA ARG A 29 15.87 5.93 -7.17
C ARG A 29 15.26 4.60 -6.73
N ALA A 30 14.08 4.25 -7.22
CA ALA A 30 13.40 3.01 -6.84
C ALA A 30 14.25 1.76 -7.14
N ASN A 31 14.95 1.73 -8.28
CA ASN A 31 15.89 0.64 -8.58
C ASN A 31 17.03 0.59 -7.54
N SER A 32 17.64 1.73 -7.22
CA SER A 32 18.69 1.78 -6.20
C SER A 32 18.20 1.36 -4.81
N GLU A 33 17.01 1.79 -4.41
CA GLU A 33 16.37 1.41 -3.14
C GLU A 33 16.12 -0.10 -3.08
N ARG A 34 15.63 -0.70 -4.18
CA ARG A 34 15.44 -2.14 -4.28
C ARG A 34 16.76 -2.90 -4.18
N ASP A 35 17.76 -2.50 -4.96
CA ASP A 35 19.01 -3.24 -5.12
C ASP A 35 19.85 -3.19 -3.83
N ASN A 36 19.76 -2.10 -3.07
CA ASN A 36 20.43 -1.93 -1.78
C ASN A 36 19.56 -2.30 -0.57
N GLN A 37 18.29 -2.64 -0.78
CA GLN A 37 17.27 -2.82 0.28
C GLN A 37 17.14 -1.62 1.22
N ASP A 38 17.40 -0.42 0.69
CA ASP A 38 17.37 0.86 1.40
C ASP A 38 16.07 1.57 1.03
N TYR A 39 15.06 1.48 1.91
CA TYR A 39 13.71 1.99 1.64
C TYR A 39 13.50 3.33 2.33
N PRO A 40 12.67 4.22 1.76
CA PRO A 40 12.54 5.58 2.26
C PRO A 40 11.99 5.62 3.69
N GLU A 41 12.55 6.50 4.52
CA GLU A 41 12.06 6.74 5.87
C GLU A 41 10.76 7.56 5.85
N LEU A 42 9.81 7.13 6.69
CA LEU A 42 8.52 7.80 6.85
C LEU A 42 8.67 9.03 7.73
N ASN A 43 8.13 10.15 7.27
CA ASN A 43 7.96 11.37 8.05
C ASN A 43 6.47 11.56 8.37
N MET A 44 5.89 10.62 9.10
CA MET A 44 4.50 10.69 9.53
C MET A 44 4.30 9.96 10.85
N GLN A 45 3.15 10.21 11.48
CA GLN A 45 2.63 9.39 12.56
C GLN A 45 1.19 9.01 12.22
N VAL A 46 0.87 7.74 12.42
CA VAL A 46 -0.52 7.29 12.40
C VAL A 46 -1.11 7.39 13.80
N PRO A 47 -2.44 7.64 13.94
CA PRO A 47 -3.11 7.53 15.22
C PRO A 47 -3.08 6.08 15.69
N ASP A 48 -3.52 5.84 16.94
CA ASP A 48 -3.70 4.48 17.44
C ASP A 48 -4.59 3.68 16.48
N LEU A 49 -4.02 2.64 15.88
CA LEU A 49 -4.73 1.80 14.91
C LEU A 49 -5.66 0.80 15.58
N SER A 50 -5.60 0.62 16.90
CA SER A 50 -6.44 -0.32 17.66
C SER A 50 -7.94 -0.06 17.45
N GLN A 51 -8.33 1.20 17.24
CA GLN A 51 -9.72 1.64 17.05
C GLN A 51 -10.37 1.23 15.72
N TYR A 52 -9.62 0.62 14.79
CA TYR A 52 -10.11 0.25 13.46
C TYR A 52 -10.07 -1.26 13.24
N ASP A 53 -11.18 -1.82 12.77
CA ASP A 53 -11.26 -3.24 12.39
C ASP A 53 -10.75 -3.50 10.97
N THR A 54 -10.96 -2.54 10.07
CA THR A 54 -10.60 -2.65 8.65
C THR A 54 -9.60 -1.57 8.23
N VAL A 55 -8.57 -1.98 7.50
CA VAL A 55 -7.49 -1.13 7.00
C VAL A 55 -7.39 -1.24 5.49
N TYR A 56 -7.59 -0.13 4.80
CA TYR A 56 -7.47 -0.04 3.36
C TYR A 56 -6.06 0.42 2.99
N LEU A 57 -5.31 -0.42 2.28
CA LEU A 57 -3.92 -0.13 1.89
C LEU A 57 -3.87 0.25 0.41
N GLY A 58 -3.59 1.52 0.14
CA GLY A 58 -3.56 2.13 -1.20
C GLY A 58 -2.16 2.36 -1.73
N TYR A 59 -1.77 1.64 -2.77
CA TYR A 59 -0.40 1.72 -3.30
C TYR A 59 -0.32 1.59 -4.82
N SER A 60 0.86 1.82 -5.38
CA SER A 60 1.13 1.55 -6.80
C SER A 60 1.97 0.30 -6.94
N ILE A 61 1.87 -0.37 -8.09
CA ILE A 61 2.76 -1.49 -8.41
C ILE A 61 4.03 -0.96 -9.08
N TRP A 62 5.18 -1.26 -8.48
CA TRP A 62 6.50 -0.91 -9.01
C TRP A 62 7.23 -2.18 -9.38
N ALA A 63 7.62 -2.32 -10.66
CA ALA A 63 8.33 -3.50 -11.16
C ALA A 63 7.70 -4.85 -10.74
N MET A 64 6.38 -4.99 -10.90
CA MET A 64 5.61 -6.20 -10.54
C MET A 64 5.62 -6.55 -9.03
N THR A 65 5.89 -5.57 -8.16
CA THR A 65 5.88 -5.77 -6.71
C THR A 65 5.32 -4.58 -5.95
N LEU A 66 5.25 -4.72 -4.61
CA LEU A 66 4.83 -3.70 -3.67
C LEU A 66 5.74 -2.46 -3.75
N SER A 67 5.15 -1.28 -3.95
CA SER A 67 5.92 -0.03 -3.95
C SER A 67 6.70 0.17 -2.63
N HIS A 68 7.94 0.65 -2.74
CA HIS A 68 8.82 0.91 -1.60
C HIS A 68 8.18 1.78 -0.49
N PRO A 69 7.43 2.85 -0.82
CA PRO A 69 6.61 3.60 0.14
C PRO A 69 5.72 2.75 1.06
N MET A 70 4.96 1.82 0.48
CA MET A 70 4.06 0.95 1.25
C MET A 70 4.85 -0.10 2.04
N ARG A 71 5.99 -0.55 1.51
CA ARG A 71 6.91 -1.40 2.25
C ARG A 71 7.42 -0.70 3.51
N SER A 72 7.86 0.55 3.41
CA SER A 72 8.26 1.35 4.58
C SER A 72 7.11 1.49 5.58
N PHE A 73 5.91 1.82 5.12
CA PHE A 73 4.71 1.90 5.97
C PHE A 73 4.50 0.62 6.79
N LEU A 74 4.52 -0.54 6.14
CA LEU A 74 4.30 -1.82 6.81
C LEU A 74 5.48 -2.20 7.70
N SER A 75 6.71 -1.85 7.33
CA SER A 75 7.87 -2.03 8.20
C SER A 75 7.78 -1.21 9.50
N THR A 76 7.17 -0.03 9.45
CA THR A 76 7.03 0.86 10.61
C THR A 76 5.80 0.53 11.46
N TYR A 77 4.65 0.25 10.86
CA TYR A 77 3.36 0.12 11.56
C TYR A 77 2.70 -1.25 11.45
N GLY A 78 3.33 -2.22 10.77
CA GLY A 78 2.72 -3.52 10.50
C GLY A 78 2.37 -4.31 11.74
N ASP A 79 3.11 -4.13 12.83
CA ASP A 79 2.87 -4.75 14.15
C ASP A 79 1.53 -4.32 14.78
N GLN A 80 1.05 -3.12 14.46
CA GLN A 80 -0.23 -2.60 14.94
C GLN A 80 -1.44 -3.12 14.13
N LEU A 81 -1.21 -3.97 13.13
CA LEU A 81 -2.26 -4.44 12.24
C LEU A 81 -2.86 -5.79 12.64
N SER A 82 -2.45 -6.41 13.75
CA SER A 82 -3.04 -7.68 14.23
C SER A 82 -4.56 -7.65 14.34
N ASP A 83 -5.19 -8.79 14.06
CA ASP A 83 -6.64 -9.01 14.09
C ASP A 83 -7.47 -8.14 13.11
N LYS A 84 -6.81 -7.33 12.26
CA LYS A 84 -7.49 -6.45 11.30
C LYS A 84 -7.77 -7.13 9.98
N GLN A 85 -8.87 -6.72 9.35
CA GLN A 85 -9.15 -6.98 7.95
C GLN A 85 -8.37 -6.01 7.07
N ILE A 86 -7.51 -6.54 6.21
CA ILE A 86 -6.70 -5.76 5.27
C ILE A 86 -7.40 -5.75 3.91
N ALA A 87 -7.65 -4.56 3.37
CA ALA A 87 -8.27 -4.33 2.08
C ALA A 87 -7.31 -3.63 1.10
N PRO A 88 -6.49 -4.39 0.34
CA PRO A 88 -5.54 -3.81 -0.59
C PRO A 88 -6.24 -3.19 -1.81
N PHE A 89 -5.83 -1.99 -2.20
CA PHE A 89 -6.20 -1.40 -3.48
C PHE A 89 -4.97 -0.77 -4.13
N MET A 90 -4.87 -0.91 -5.46
CA MET A 90 -3.69 -0.48 -6.17
C MET A 90 -3.95 0.02 -7.58
N THR A 91 -3.06 0.90 -8.03
CA THR A 91 -2.94 1.29 -9.44
C THR A 91 -1.76 0.58 -10.09
N GLN A 92 -1.91 0.15 -11.34
CA GLN A 92 -0.88 -0.62 -12.06
C GLN A 92 -0.85 -0.26 -13.56
N GLY A 93 0.25 -0.56 -14.25
CA GLY A 93 0.52 -0.12 -15.64
C GLY A 93 0.11 -1.08 -16.76
N GLY A 94 -0.83 -1.98 -16.52
CA GLY A 94 -1.33 -3.02 -17.44
C GLY A 94 -1.01 -4.48 -17.05
N TYR A 95 -0.13 -4.71 -16.07
CA TYR A 95 0.40 -6.05 -15.72
C TYR A 95 -0.23 -6.69 -14.48
N GLY A 96 -1.17 -6.00 -13.82
CA GLY A 96 -1.84 -6.51 -12.63
C GLY A 96 -1.07 -6.25 -11.33
N GLN A 97 -1.39 -7.01 -10.27
CA GLN A 97 -0.92 -6.73 -8.90
C GLN A 97 0.50 -7.26 -8.60
N GLY A 98 1.08 -8.07 -9.49
CA GLY A 98 2.36 -8.73 -9.23
C GLY A 98 2.31 -9.61 -7.96
N ASP A 99 3.40 -9.60 -7.18
CA ASP A 99 3.48 -10.29 -5.88
C ASP A 99 3.13 -9.39 -4.68
N SER A 100 2.51 -8.22 -4.94
CA SER A 100 2.40 -7.17 -3.93
C SER A 100 1.59 -7.59 -2.70
N VAL A 101 0.52 -8.36 -2.87
CA VAL A 101 -0.32 -8.84 -1.75
C VAL A 101 0.45 -9.86 -0.91
N GLU A 102 1.24 -10.72 -1.56
CA GLU A 102 2.13 -11.68 -0.91
C GLU A 102 3.22 -10.97 -0.11
N GLN A 103 3.81 -9.90 -0.65
CA GLN A 103 4.77 -9.07 0.07
C GLN A 103 4.16 -8.43 1.32
N ILE A 104 2.92 -7.90 1.22
CA ILE A 104 2.21 -7.35 2.39
C ILE A 104 2.08 -8.42 3.48
N ARG A 105 1.58 -9.61 3.12
CA ARG A 105 1.44 -10.73 4.08
C ARG A 105 2.77 -11.10 4.72
N SER A 106 3.84 -11.16 3.93
CA SER A 106 5.19 -11.48 4.40
C SER A 106 5.70 -10.45 5.40
N ILE A 107 5.59 -9.16 5.08
CA ILE A 107 6.04 -8.07 5.96
C ILE A 107 5.22 -8.06 7.26
N LEU A 108 3.90 -8.17 7.18
CA LEU A 108 3.05 -8.23 8.38
C LEU A 108 3.46 -9.37 9.31
N LYS A 109 3.69 -10.57 8.76
CA LYS A 109 4.18 -11.72 9.54
C LYS A 109 5.54 -11.45 10.17
N GLN A 110 6.47 -10.84 9.43
CA GLN A 110 7.80 -10.47 9.95
C GLN A 110 7.72 -9.43 11.07
N LYS A 111 6.73 -8.53 11.00
CA LYS A 111 6.46 -7.52 12.02
C LYS A 111 5.71 -8.05 13.24
N GLY A 112 5.35 -9.33 13.25
CA GLY A 112 4.64 -9.97 14.36
C GLY A 112 3.13 -9.78 14.35
N ALA A 113 2.57 -9.24 13.25
CA ALA A 113 1.13 -9.18 13.08
C ALA A 113 0.54 -10.59 12.95
N ASN A 114 -0.62 -10.82 13.57
CA ASN A 114 -1.31 -12.11 13.56
C ASN A 114 -2.80 -11.94 13.25
N ASN A 115 -3.45 -13.06 12.89
CA ASN A 115 -4.89 -13.13 12.61
C ASN A 115 -5.44 -12.14 11.58
N ASN A 116 -4.58 -11.61 10.70
CA ASN A 116 -5.01 -10.75 9.62
C ASN A 116 -5.90 -11.50 8.61
N THR A 117 -7.05 -10.93 8.30
CA THR A 117 -7.85 -11.35 7.14
C THR A 117 -7.60 -10.42 5.97
N PHE A 118 -7.82 -10.90 4.75
CA PHE A 118 -7.54 -10.12 3.54
C PHE A 118 -8.74 -10.20 2.60
N THR A 119 -9.20 -9.05 2.14
CA THR A 119 -10.23 -8.99 1.10
C THR A 119 -9.60 -9.23 -0.28
N ARG A 120 -10.46 -9.41 -1.29
CA ARG A 120 -10.00 -9.40 -2.68
C ARG A 120 -9.45 -8.02 -3.01
N ALA A 121 -8.24 -7.96 -3.56
CA ALA A 121 -7.61 -6.69 -3.90
C ALA A 121 -8.36 -5.97 -5.03
N LEU A 122 -8.49 -4.64 -4.92
CA LEU A 122 -8.94 -3.79 -6.01
C LEU A 122 -7.75 -3.42 -6.91
N VAL A 123 -7.76 -3.87 -8.15
CA VAL A 123 -6.67 -3.64 -9.12
C VAL A 123 -7.14 -2.68 -10.21
N VAL A 124 -6.71 -1.43 -10.16
CA VAL A 124 -7.07 -0.38 -11.12
C VAL A 124 -5.94 -0.18 -12.13
N ASP A 125 -6.29 -0.11 -13.42
CA ASP A 125 -5.34 0.30 -14.45
C ASP A 125 -5.12 1.81 -14.33
N GLY A 126 -3.86 2.23 -14.15
CA GLY A 126 -3.48 3.63 -13.99
C GLY A 126 -3.87 4.52 -15.18
N ASN A 127 -4.04 3.93 -16.37
CA ASN A 127 -4.47 4.65 -17.57
C ASN A 127 -6.00 4.73 -17.71
N LYS A 128 -6.76 4.13 -16.78
CA LYS A 128 -8.24 4.04 -16.82
C LYS A 128 -8.87 4.31 -15.45
N VAL A 129 -8.20 5.15 -14.64
CA VAL A 129 -8.67 5.48 -13.28
C VAL A 129 -10.01 6.22 -13.34
N ASP A 130 -10.22 7.05 -14.36
CA ASP A 130 -11.47 7.76 -14.67
C ASP A 130 -12.66 6.84 -15.02
N GLN A 131 -12.41 5.55 -15.24
CA GLN A 131 -13.43 4.54 -15.56
C GLN A 131 -13.60 3.52 -14.42
N ALA A 132 -12.98 3.77 -13.26
CA ALA A 132 -12.92 2.80 -12.17
C ALA A 132 -14.14 2.85 -11.23
N ASP A 133 -14.99 3.87 -11.29
CA ASP A 133 -16.07 4.13 -10.32
C ASP A 133 -16.91 2.89 -10.01
N LYS A 134 -17.45 2.23 -11.05
CA LYS A 134 -18.24 1.01 -10.88
C LYS A 134 -17.47 -0.11 -10.17
N ARG A 135 -16.17 -0.27 -10.47
CA ARG A 135 -15.32 -1.30 -9.86
C ARG A 135 -14.99 -0.96 -8.41
N VAL A 136 -14.87 0.33 -8.09
CA VAL A 136 -14.69 0.82 -6.72
C VAL A 136 -15.95 0.51 -5.92
N ASP A 137 -17.14 0.85 -6.43
CA ASP A 137 -18.43 0.61 -5.76
C ASP A 137 -18.67 -0.88 -5.49
N GLU A 138 -18.45 -1.73 -6.49
CA GLU A 138 -18.54 -3.19 -6.37
C GLU A 138 -17.56 -3.74 -5.32
N TRP A 139 -16.37 -3.17 -5.24
CA TRP A 139 -15.35 -3.59 -4.29
C TRP A 139 -15.67 -3.13 -2.86
N THR A 140 -16.06 -1.87 -2.67
CA THR A 140 -16.43 -1.35 -1.33
C THR A 140 -17.61 -2.11 -0.74
N SER A 141 -18.53 -2.59 -1.58
CA SER A 141 -19.67 -3.41 -1.16
C SER A 141 -19.28 -4.83 -0.71
N GLN A 142 -18.05 -5.28 -1.00
CA GLN A 142 -17.51 -6.58 -0.58
C GLN A 142 -16.65 -6.47 0.69
N VAL A 143 -16.19 -5.27 1.03
CA VAL A 143 -15.36 -5.01 2.20
C VAL A 143 -16.23 -4.67 3.42
N ASN A 144 -17.38 -4.00 3.19
CA ASN A 144 -18.35 -3.63 4.22
C ASN A 144 -19.36 -4.73 4.54
#